data_AF-A0A7S2MB51-F1
#
_entry.id   AF-A0A7S2MB51-F1
#
_cell.length_a   1.000
_cell.length_b   1.000
_cell.length_c   1.000
_cell.angle_alpha   90.00
_cell.angle_beta   90.00
_cell.angle_gamma   90.00
#
_symmetry.space_group_name_H-M   'P 1'
#
loop_
_entity.id
_entity.type
_entity.pdbx_description
1 polymer ?
#
loop_
_entity_poly.entity_id
_entity_poly.type
_entity_poly.pdbx_seq_one_letter_code
_entity_poly.pdbx_strand_id
1 'polypeptide(L)'
;FSHWWGGRFKDFMAVVDKLAIDRSLSINTAIWVCTFANCQFGEDFGAMLKDCPFIRTLQSVELTVLLVDYQGGSLARTWCGLEVHYSTQNELELALYTSAGRVGSKYVSGGPLVEAIKGWDIRRSEAS
;
A
#
# COMPACT_ATOMS: atom_id res chain seq x y z
N PHE A 1 13.00 2.38 9.91
CA PHE A 1 13.27 1.32 8.89
C PHE A 1 12.14 1.13 7.89
N SER A 2 11.10 1.98 7.89
CA SER A 2 9.97 1.93 6.95
C SER A 2 10.32 2.14 5.48
N HIS A 3 11.47 2.77 5.21
CA HIS A 3 11.93 3.17 3.87
C HIS A 3 13.11 2.33 3.35
N TRP A 4 13.38 1.17 3.98
CA TRP A 4 14.49 0.30 3.59
C TRP A 4 14.04 -0.80 2.63
N TRP A 5 14.63 -0.79 1.43
CA TRP A 5 14.31 -1.70 0.33
C TRP A 5 15.23 -2.91 0.22
N GLY A 6 16.21 -3.05 1.13
CA GLY A 6 17.24 -4.10 1.07
C GLY A 6 16.74 -5.54 1.32
N GLY A 7 15.44 -5.75 1.48
CA GLY A 7 14.85 -7.09 1.60
C GLY A 7 13.64 -7.31 0.68
N ARG A 8 12.53 -6.63 0.97
CA ARG A 8 11.19 -7.03 0.51
C ARG A 8 10.79 -6.51 -0.89
N PHE A 9 11.74 -5.96 -1.65
CA PHE A 9 11.47 -5.39 -2.99
C PHE A 9 10.96 -6.43 -4.00
N LYS A 10 11.40 -7.70 -3.87
CA LYS A 10 10.93 -8.79 -4.75
C LYS A 10 9.42 -9.02 -4.63
N ASP A 11 8.88 -9.01 -3.41
CA ASP A 11 7.44 -9.19 -3.18
C ASP A 11 6.65 -8.00 -3.74
N PHE A 12 7.20 -6.79 -3.62
CA PHE A 12 6.66 -5.60 -4.27
C PHE A 12 6.59 -5.74 -5.79
N MET A 13 7.69 -6.11 -6.45
CA MET A 13 7.70 -6.32 -7.90
C MET A 13 6.73 -7.43 -8.34
N ALA A 14 6.64 -8.52 -7.58
CA ALA A 14 5.70 -9.60 -7.86
C ALA A 14 4.22 -9.15 -7.75
N VAL A 15 3.93 -8.14 -6.93
CA VAL A 15 2.60 -7.51 -6.87
C VAL A 15 2.40 -6.58 -8.07
N VAL A 16 3.40 -5.77 -8.44
CA VAL A 16 3.32 -4.90 -9.63
C VAL A 16 3.02 -5.70 -10.89
N ASP A 17 3.73 -6.82 -11.10
CA ASP A 17 3.50 -7.70 -12.26
C ASP A 17 2.07 -8.26 -12.27
N LYS A 18 1.57 -8.72 -11.12
CA LYS A 18 0.20 -9.25 -11.01
C LYS A 18 -0.85 -8.17 -11.20
N LEU A 19 -0.65 -7.00 -10.61
CA LEU A 19 -1.53 -5.86 -10.78
C LEU A 19 -1.63 -5.47 -12.26
N ALA A 20 -0.49 -5.41 -12.95
CA ALA A 20 -0.44 -5.10 -14.38
C ALA A 20 -1.22 -6.13 -15.20
N ILE A 21 -1.08 -7.43 -14.91
CA ILE A 21 -1.84 -8.50 -15.57
C ILE A 21 -3.33 -8.40 -15.25
N ASP A 22 -3.70 -8.35 -13.97
CA ASP A 22 -5.09 -8.36 -13.50
C ASP A 22 -5.90 -7.18 -14.04
N ARG A 23 -5.24 -6.03 -14.20
CA ARG A 23 -5.86 -4.78 -14.67
C ARG A 23 -5.55 -4.44 -16.12
N SER A 24 -4.80 -5.30 -16.82
CA SER A 24 -4.34 -5.04 -18.19
C SER A 24 -3.66 -3.66 -18.33
N LEU A 25 -2.82 -3.30 -17.36
CA LEU A 25 -2.13 -2.01 -17.36
C LEU A 25 -1.13 -1.93 -18.51
N SER A 26 -1.03 -0.74 -19.11
CA SER A 26 0.02 -0.44 -20.08
C SER A 26 1.39 -0.41 -19.40
N ILE A 27 2.45 -0.75 -20.13
CA ILE A 27 3.84 -0.56 -19.69
C ILE A 27 4.16 0.90 -19.34
N ASN A 28 3.41 1.85 -19.88
CA ASN A 28 3.57 3.28 -19.61
C ASN A 28 2.72 3.75 -18.41
N THR A 29 2.03 2.84 -17.71
CA THR A 29 1.21 3.21 -16.55
C THR A 29 2.12 3.64 -15.41
N ALA A 30 1.98 4.89 -14.98
CA ALA A 30 2.72 5.40 -13.84
C ALA A 30 2.17 4.79 -12.54
N ILE A 31 3.05 4.19 -11.74
CA ILE A 31 2.71 3.72 -10.40
C ILE A 31 3.43 4.63 -9.41
N TRP A 32 2.65 5.34 -8.62
CA TRP A 32 3.17 6.10 -7.50
C TRP A 32 3.25 5.20 -6.26
N VAL A 33 4.34 5.33 -5.49
CA VAL A 33 4.61 4.51 -4.31
C VAL A 33 4.92 5.44 -3.15
N CYS A 34 4.16 5.32 -2.05
CA CYS A 34 4.25 6.24 -0.91
C CYS A 34 5.66 6.34 -0.34
N THR A 35 6.34 5.22 -0.15
CA THR A 35 7.72 5.16 0.34
C THR A 35 8.72 5.97 -0.52
N PHE A 36 8.46 6.16 -1.82
CA PHE A 36 9.32 7.00 -2.69
C PHE A 36 9.04 8.49 -2.60
N ALA A 37 7.89 8.88 -2.05
CA ALA A 37 7.55 10.28 -1.87
C ALA A 37 8.29 10.93 -0.68
N ASN A 38 8.97 10.13 0.15
CA ASN A 38 9.71 10.64 1.28
C ASN A 38 11.07 11.19 0.87
N CYS A 39 11.25 12.49 1.11
CA CYS A 39 12.53 13.17 0.96
C CYS A 39 13.56 12.56 1.93
N GLN A 40 14.54 11.84 1.39
CA GLN A 40 15.60 11.18 2.17
C GLN A 40 16.61 12.17 2.78
N PHE A 41 16.52 13.45 2.41
CA PHE A 41 17.37 14.53 2.90
C PHE A 41 16.69 15.41 3.96
N GLY A 42 15.48 15.04 4.37
CA GLY A 42 14.66 15.75 5.34
C GLY A 42 13.20 15.58 4.97
N GLU A 43 12.44 14.88 5.82
CA GLU A 43 11.01 14.65 5.58
C GLU A 43 10.25 15.98 5.50
N ASP A 44 9.49 16.17 4.43
CA ASP A 44 8.59 17.31 4.25
C ASP A 44 7.17 16.78 4.03
N PHE A 45 6.38 16.83 5.10
CA PHE A 45 4.98 16.44 5.09
C PHE A 45 4.03 17.65 5.02
N GLY A 46 4.56 18.86 4.83
CA GLY A 46 3.80 20.08 4.93
C GLY A 46 3.31 20.41 6.35
N ALA A 47 2.48 21.46 6.46
CA ALA A 47 2.00 21.96 7.74
C ALA A 47 0.75 21.21 8.26
N MET A 48 -0.05 20.65 7.35
CA MET A 48 -1.26 19.88 7.65
C MET A 48 -1.20 18.49 7.02
N LEU A 49 -1.96 17.53 7.56
CA LEU A 49 -2.04 16.17 6.98
C LEU A 49 -2.42 16.15 5.49
N LYS A 50 -3.30 17.07 5.06
CA LYS A 50 -3.70 17.20 3.65
C LYS A 50 -2.56 17.67 2.74
N ASP A 51 -1.52 18.30 3.30
CA ASP A 51 -0.38 18.82 2.54
C ASP A 51 0.68 17.75 2.33
N CYS A 52 0.59 16.64 3.08
CA CYS A 52 1.55 15.55 2.95
C CYS A 52 1.42 14.90 1.57
N PRO A 53 2.54 14.46 0.98
CA PRO A 53 2.54 13.93 -0.38
C PRO A 53 1.61 12.72 -0.52
N PHE A 54 1.44 11.91 0.53
CA PHE A 54 0.56 10.75 0.50
C PHE A 54 -0.90 11.13 0.27
N ILE A 55 -1.43 12.08 1.06
CA ILE A 55 -2.84 12.49 0.95
C ILE A 55 -3.06 13.31 -0.32
N ARG A 56 -2.08 14.13 -0.74
CA ARG A 56 -2.16 14.86 -2.01
C ARG A 56 -2.27 13.92 -3.20
N THR A 57 -1.48 12.84 -3.23
CA THR A 57 -1.54 11.88 -4.34
C THR A 57 -2.87 11.14 -4.40
N LEU A 58 -3.52 10.86 -3.27
CA LEU A 58 -4.85 10.24 -3.26
C LEU A 58 -5.91 11.10 -3.98
N GLN A 59 -5.68 12.39 -4.20
CA GLN A 59 -6.58 13.26 -4.97
C GLN A 59 -6.44 13.09 -6.49
N SER A 60 -5.40 12.42 -6.97
CA SER A 60 -5.06 12.31 -8.39
C SER A 60 -5.01 10.88 -8.92
N VAL A 61 -5.44 9.89 -8.12
CA VAL A 61 -5.41 8.47 -8.49
C VAL A 61 -6.81 7.89 -8.44
N GLU A 62 -7.06 6.88 -9.28
CA GLU A 62 -8.33 6.17 -9.34
C GLU A 62 -8.32 4.88 -8.49
N LEU A 63 -7.12 4.32 -8.27
CA LEU A 63 -6.90 3.06 -7.58
C LEU A 63 -5.78 3.21 -6.55
N THR A 64 -6.04 2.72 -5.35
CA THR A 64 -5.05 2.52 -4.29
C THR A 64 -4.84 1.03 -4.05
N VAL A 65 -3.57 0.63 -3.91
CA VAL A 65 -3.19 -0.77 -3.65
C VAL A 65 -2.44 -0.86 -2.32
N LEU A 66 -3.01 -1.57 -1.35
CA LEU A 66 -2.29 -1.96 -0.14
C LEU A 66 -1.59 -3.29 -0.37
N LEU A 67 -0.26 -3.27 -0.37
CA LEU A 67 0.57 -4.46 -0.40
C LEU A 67 0.72 -5.02 1.01
N VAL A 68 0.44 -6.31 1.18
CA VAL A 68 0.68 -7.07 2.42
C VAL A 68 1.74 -8.12 2.12
N ASP A 69 2.97 -7.85 2.59
CA ASP A 69 4.08 -8.79 2.49
C ASP A 69 3.87 -10.01 3.39
N TYR A 70 4.67 -11.05 3.24
CA TYR A 70 4.49 -12.31 3.98
C TYR A 70 4.58 -12.16 5.51
N GLN A 71 5.12 -11.06 6.03
CA GLN A 71 5.20 -10.74 7.46
C GLN A 71 4.09 -9.79 7.91
N GLY A 72 3.23 -9.33 7.00
CA GLY A 72 2.18 -8.36 7.30
C GLY A 72 2.71 -6.98 7.69
N GLY A 73 3.92 -6.61 7.24
CA GLY A 73 4.60 -5.41 7.73
C GLY A 73 3.82 -4.09 7.53
N SER A 74 3.04 -3.98 6.46
CA SER A 74 2.19 -2.82 6.17
C SER A 74 1.03 -2.68 7.16
N LEU A 75 0.52 -3.78 7.72
CA LEU A 75 -0.56 -3.77 8.71
C LEU A 75 -0.09 -3.20 10.06
N ALA A 76 1.21 -3.23 10.33
CA ALA A 76 1.78 -2.62 11.52
C ALA A 76 2.06 -1.11 11.37
N ARG A 77 1.79 -0.50 10.20
CA ARG A 77 2.17 0.90 9.93
C ARG A 77 0.96 1.82 9.92
N THR A 78 1.02 2.87 10.76
CA THR A 78 -0.08 3.83 10.88
C THR A 78 -0.33 4.57 9.55
N TRP A 79 0.74 4.89 8.81
CA TRP A 79 0.65 5.55 7.51
C TRP A 79 -0.17 4.75 6.47
N CYS A 80 0.02 3.43 6.40
CA CYS A 80 -0.79 2.58 5.52
C CYS A 80 -2.28 2.59 5.90
N GLY A 81 -2.59 2.62 7.21
CA GLY A 81 -3.98 2.76 7.65
C GLY A 81 -4.58 4.13 7.36
N LEU A 82 -3.79 5.19 7.46
CA LEU A 82 -4.21 6.54 7.07
C LEU A 82 -4.54 6.60 5.57
N GLU A 83 -3.68 6.05 4.72
CA GLU A 83 -3.90 5.98 3.26
C GLU A 83 -5.17 5.18 2.91
N VAL A 84 -5.38 4.04 3.57
CA VAL A 84 -6.61 3.23 3.43
C VAL A 84 -7.84 4.00 3.87
N HIS A 85 -7.76 4.72 5.00
CA HIS A 85 -8.87 5.53 5.49
C HIS A 85 -9.26 6.61 4.48
N TYR A 86 -8.29 7.39 3.98
CA TYR A 86 -8.56 8.43 2.98
C TYR A 86 -9.02 7.86 1.65
N SER A 87 -8.47 6.73 1.21
CA SER A 87 -8.95 6.04 -0.01
C SER A 87 -10.42 5.66 0.13
N THR A 88 -10.81 5.15 1.30
CA THR A 88 -12.20 4.77 1.59
C THR A 88 -13.11 5.98 1.69
N GLN A 89 -12.69 7.04 2.39
CA GLN A 89 -13.47 8.27 2.53
C GLN A 89 -13.68 9.01 1.20
N ASN A 90 -12.69 8.93 0.30
CA ASN A 90 -12.74 9.53 -1.02
C ASN A 90 -13.36 8.61 -2.09
N GLU A 91 -13.90 7.45 -1.69
CA GLU A 91 -14.52 6.46 -2.59
C GLU A 91 -13.59 5.99 -3.72
N LEU A 92 -12.27 5.99 -3.49
CA LEU A 92 -11.30 5.45 -4.42
C LEU A 92 -11.44 3.93 -4.48
N GLU A 93 -11.11 3.34 -5.64
CA GLU A 93 -10.97 1.90 -5.69
C GLU A 93 -9.81 1.47 -4.79
N LEU A 94 -10.08 0.55 -3.85
CA LEU A 94 -9.07 -0.01 -2.96
C LEU A 94 -8.91 -1.51 -3.20
N ALA A 95 -7.69 -1.96 -3.45
CA ALA A 95 -7.36 -3.36 -3.58
C ALA A 95 -6.23 -3.78 -2.64
N LEU A 96 -6.34 -4.99 -2.10
CA LEU A 96 -5.31 -5.59 -1.26
C LEU A 96 -4.60 -6.68 -2.04
N TYR A 97 -3.28 -6.66 -2.02
CA TYR A 97 -2.44 -7.62 -2.73
C TYR A 97 -1.41 -8.23 -1.81
N THR A 98 -1.14 -9.52 -2.00
CA THR A 98 0.06 -10.18 -1.50
C THR A 98 0.94 -10.57 -2.70
N SER A 99 2.17 -11.01 -2.45
CA SER A 99 3.03 -11.53 -3.52
C SER A 99 2.42 -12.74 -4.25
N ALA A 100 1.41 -13.41 -3.70
CA ALA A 100 0.66 -14.48 -4.35
C ALA A 100 -0.50 -13.97 -5.24
N GLY A 101 -1.00 -12.75 -5.03
CA GLY A 101 -2.07 -12.14 -5.82
C GLY A 101 -3.05 -11.30 -5.01
N ARG A 102 -4.14 -10.89 -5.67
CA ARG A 102 -5.21 -10.10 -5.04
C ARG A 102 -5.89 -10.90 -3.94
N VAL A 103 -6.03 -10.30 -2.77
CA VAL A 103 -6.78 -10.88 -1.64
C VAL A 103 -8.26 -11.02 -2.02
N GLY A 104 -8.84 -12.20 -1.77
CA GLY A 104 -10.18 -12.59 -2.24
C GLY A 104 -10.20 -13.25 -3.62
N SER A 105 -9.07 -13.31 -4.34
CA SER A 105 -8.98 -14.09 -5.58
C SER A 105 -8.85 -15.59 -5.30
N LYS A 106 -8.96 -16.41 -6.34
CA LYS A 106 -8.74 -17.87 -6.27
C LYS A 106 -7.34 -18.26 -5.75
N TYR A 107 -6.36 -17.36 -5.85
CA TYR A 107 -4.99 -17.59 -5.41
C TYR A 107 -4.76 -17.18 -3.94
N VAL A 108 -5.61 -16.30 -3.41
CA VAL A 108 -5.45 -15.71 -2.08
C VAL A 108 -6.82 -15.58 -1.41
N SER A 109 -7.41 -16.71 -1.05
CA SER A 109 -8.74 -16.78 -0.43
C SER A 109 -8.71 -17.11 1.08
N GLY A 110 -7.56 -17.52 1.62
CA GLY A 110 -7.39 -17.86 3.03
C GLY A 110 -5.92 -17.97 3.45
N GLY A 111 -5.71 -18.42 4.69
CA GLY A 111 -4.38 -18.58 5.28
C GLY A 111 -3.96 -17.41 6.18
N PRO A 112 -2.77 -17.49 6.80
CA PRO A 112 -2.38 -16.58 7.89
C PRO A 112 -2.41 -15.10 7.50
N LEU A 113 -2.03 -14.75 6.27
CA LEU A 113 -2.05 -13.37 5.78
C LEU A 113 -3.46 -12.82 5.61
N VAL A 114 -4.37 -13.63 5.08
CA VAL A 114 -5.77 -13.22 4.92
C VAL A 114 -6.42 -13.02 6.29
N GLU A 115 -6.12 -13.88 7.26
CA GLU A 115 -6.60 -13.72 8.64
C GLU A 115 -5.96 -12.49 9.33
N ALA A 116 -4.68 -12.20 9.07
CA ALA A 116 -4.03 -10.98 9.56
C ALA A 116 -4.68 -9.71 9.01
N ILE A 117 -5.06 -9.71 7.72
CA ILE A 117 -5.80 -8.60 7.10
C ILE A 117 -7.18 -8.44 7.74
N LYS A 118 -7.93 -9.54 7.93
CA LYS A 118 -9.26 -9.50 8.57
C LYS A 118 -9.19 -9.02 10.01
N GLY A 119 -8.14 -9.41 10.73
CA GLY A 119 -7.91 -9.02 12.12
C GLY A 119 -7.15 -7.70 12.29
N TRP A 120 -6.95 -6.92 11.21
CA TRP A 120 -6.15 -5.71 11.27
C TRP A 120 -6.77 -4.67 12.20
N ASP A 121 -6.05 -4.35 13.27
CA ASP A 121 -6.41 -3.29 14.22
C ASP A 121 -5.40 -2.14 14.12
N ILE A 122 -5.83 -1.04 13.49
CA ILE A 122 -4.97 0.13 13.26
C ILE A 122 -4.48 0.78 14.56
N ARG A 123 -5.19 0.59 15.68
CA ARG A 123 -4.80 1.16 16.99
C ARG A 123 -3.52 0.52 17.56
N ARG A 124 -3.10 -0.62 17.00
CA ARG A 124 -1.87 -1.33 17.36
C ARG A 124 -0.70 -1.02 16.41
N SER A 125 -0.91 -0.14 15.45
CA SER A 125 0.11 0.25 14.48
C SER A 125 1.06 1.29 15.05
N GLU A 126 2.25 1.38 14.46
CA GLU A 126 3.28 2.36 14.78
C GLU A 126 3.48 3.33 13.61
N ALA A 127 3.71 4.61 13.94
CA ALA A 127 4.16 5.62 12.98
C ALA A 127 5.66 5.40 12.72
N SER A 128 5.97 4.38 11.92
CA SER A 128 7.33 4.01 11.56
C SER A 128 7.66 4.30 10.12
#